data_AF-A0A1I1QVM0-F1
#
_entry.id   AF-A0A1I1QVM0-F1
#
_cell.length_a   1.000
_cell.length_b   1.000
_cell.length_c   1.000
_cell.angle_alpha   90.00
_cell.angle_beta   90.00
_cell.angle_gamma   90.00
#
_symmetry.space_group_name_H-M   'P 1'
#
loop_
_entity.id
_entity.type
_entity.pdbx_description
1 polymer ?
#
loop_
_entity_poly.entity_id
_entity_poly.type
_entity_poly.pdbx_seq_one_letter_code
_entity_poly.pdbx_strand_id
1 'polypeptide(L)'
;MNCSVKFRNVTKKYKMHSKNSDKLKDILYPGGFGEDFYALRNLEFEAHKGDVIGIIGVNGSGKSTMSNLIAGITPPTAGSVDIKGKVALIAIAAGLNNQLSGRENIELKCLMMGLSKAKIEKLKPEIIDFADIGKFIDMPVKKYSSGMKSRLGFAISVSINPDVLVIDEALSVGDQTFADKCLKRMNEFKEQGKTIFFVSHSLGQVKSFCTKALWLEYGEVKDYGPIQEVMPKYESFLKEYKAMSKEEQQKFKKEATEKQAGKDFVQTKEASIPFNSLSIANRRKKKKKKISKYVAGFISLALCIAIGGTVYWKKNNVFHSLQAKEKHEEKPIEKKGVPKPKNPLADLDVRYVNTTKARVRSTPILEGEVATTMTFGTSFIVKDQKKDDQSGVNWLKIRYGNGQEGWISEAVVSAIPFSNALPYEGVVNKLKKLDGTSQNLEQYLALLGKSKEDVTSIIGASQSEEKLPEGIMTHYKNVDIICTDQLIVKQVNIKNTNILQSALIEQLGEAQLKSTDNLMLVYRSNKYDFKFSSDGSVINQIAILDMLK
;
A
#
# COMPACT_ATOMS: atom_id res chain seq x y z
N MET A 1 18.32 -14.56 36.08
CA MET A 1 17.34 -14.02 35.10
C MET A 1 17.49 -14.78 33.79
N ASN A 2 16.42 -15.33 33.22
CA ASN A 2 16.49 -16.08 31.96
C ASN A 2 16.15 -15.15 30.78
N CYS A 3 17.19 -14.65 30.10
CA CYS A 3 17.06 -13.85 28.88
C CYS A 3 16.34 -14.67 27.79
N SER A 4 15.28 -14.11 27.21
CA SER A 4 14.45 -14.72 26.16
C SER A 4 14.77 -14.19 24.77
N VAL A 5 15.12 -12.90 24.64
CA VAL A 5 15.55 -12.27 23.39
C VAL A 5 16.77 -11.39 23.66
N LYS A 6 17.82 -11.53 22.86
CA LYS A 6 19.05 -10.74 22.96
C LYS A 6 19.49 -10.21 21.60
N PHE A 7 19.59 -8.89 21.50
CA PHE A 7 20.12 -8.19 20.33
C PHE A 7 21.56 -7.76 20.62
N ARG A 8 22.50 -8.06 19.73
CA ARG A 8 23.91 -7.65 19.83
C ARG A 8 24.35 -6.92 18.57
N ASN A 9 24.56 -5.61 18.69
CA ASN A 9 25.02 -4.72 17.61
C ASN A 9 24.25 -4.91 16.29
N VAL A 10 22.94 -5.10 16.39
CA VAL A 10 22.12 -5.50 15.25
C VAL A 10 21.89 -4.32 14.32
N THR A 11 22.26 -4.52 13.06
CA THR A 11 22.06 -3.54 11.99
C THR A 11 21.25 -4.17 10.88
N LYS A 12 20.24 -3.45 10.38
CA LYS A 12 19.46 -3.86 9.21
C LYS A 12 19.54 -2.80 8.14
N LYS A 13 20.13 -3.18 7.01
CA LYS A 13 20.32 -2.37 5.82
C LYS A 13 19.46 -2.90 4.68
N TYR A 14 18.81 -1.99 3.97
CA TYR A 14 18.14 -2.24 2.70
C TYR A 14 18.85 -1.44 1.61
N LYS A 15 18.82 -1.94 0.37
CA LYS A 15 19.24 -1.16 -0.79
C LYS A 15 18.02 -0.55 -1.44
N MET A 16 18.08 0.75 -1.65
CA MET A 16 17.05 1.50 -2.36
C MET A 16 17.33 1.38 -3.86
N HIS A 17 16.45 0.69 -4.57
CA HIS A 17 16.47 0.59 -6.02
C HIS A 17 15.28 1.36 -6.58
N SER A 18 15.54 2.33 -7.45
CA SER A 18 14.48 3.14 -8.07
C SER A 18 13.80 2.41 -9.22
N LYS A 19 14.53 1.52 -9.91
CA LYS A 19 14.06 0.73 -11.06
C LYS A 19 14.42 -0.75 -10.90
N ASN A 20 13.69 -1.63 -11.58
CA ASN A 20 14.04 -3.06 -11.63
C ASN A 20 15.39 -3.32 -12.34
N SER A 21 15.79 -2.44 -13.27
CA SER A 21 17.13 -2.49 -13.90
C SER A 21 18.26 -2.20 -12.90
N ASP A 22 18.00 -1.40 -11.86
CA ASP A 22 18.98 -1.11 -10.81
C ASP A 22 19.30 -2.36 -9.98
N LYS A 23 18.34 -3.28 -9.81
CA LYS A 23 18.57 -4.58 -9.18
C LYS A 23 19.50 -5.48 -10.01
N LEU A 24 19.36 -5.43 -11.33
CA LEU A 24 20.24 -6.17 -12.24
C LEU A 24 21.66 -5.58 -12.23
N LYS A 25 21.76 -4.25 -12.22
CA LYS A 25 23.03 -3.54 -12.02
C LYS A 25 23.67 -3.90 -10.68
N ASP A 26 22.90 -3.98 -9.59
CA ASP A 26 23.41 -4.34 -8.27
C ASP A 26 24.12 -5.70 -8.23
N ILE A 27 23.62 -6.65 -9.05
CA ILE A 27 24.23 -7.98 -9.20
C ILE A 27 25.48 -7.95 -10.09
N LEU A 28 25.48 -7.11 -11.13
CA LEU A 28 26.53 -7.07 -12.15
C LEU A 28 27.73 -6.19 -11.78
N TYR A 29 27.54 -5.14 -10.97
CA TYR A 29 28.62 -4.24 -10.55
C TYR A 29 29.32 -4.75 -9.28
N PRO A 30 30.65 -4.97 -9.31
CA PRO A 30 31.42 -5.30 -8.11
C PRO A 30 31.40 -4.09 -7.16
N GLY A 31 30.67 -4.21 -6.04
CA GLY A 31 30.42 -3.12 -5.09
C GLY A 31 28.94 -2.80 -4.88
N GLY A 32 28.07 -3.28 -5.77
CA GLY A 32 26.64 -3.02 -5.73
C GLY A 32 26.23 -1.66 -6.33
N PHE A 33 24.94 -1.52 -6.61
CA PHE A 33 24.30 -0.37 -7.23
C PHE A 33 23.02 -0.02 -6.46
N GLY A 34 22.89 1.24 -6.04
CA GLY A 34 21.76 1.73 -5.24
C GLY A 34 22.21 2.32 -3.91
N GLU A 35 21.41 3.23 -3.35
CA GLU A 35 21.72 3.86 -2.06
C GLU A 35 21.39 2.92 -0.91
N ASP A 36 22.28 2.88 0.08
CA ASP A 36 22.07 2.13 1.31
C ASP A 36 21.10 2.89 2.23
N PHE A 37 20.11 2.17 2.75
CA PHE A 37 19.17 2.65 3.76
C PHE A 37 19.25 1.77 5.01
N TYR A 38 19.78 2.32 6.09
CA TYR A 38 19.89 1.70 7.39
C TYR A 38 18.59 1.88 8.17
N ALA A 39 17.70 0.89 8.07
CA ALA A 39 16.45 0.89 8.82
C ALA A 39 16.66 0.73 10.33
N LEU A 40 17.71 -0.01 10.73
CA LEU A 40 18.14 -0.20 12.11
C LEU A 40 19.67 -0.18 12.18
N ARG A 41 20.25 0.39 13.24
CA ARG A 41 21.69 0.65 13.39
C ARG A 41 22.14 0.29 14.81
N ASN A 42 23.06 -0.66 14.91
CA ASN A 42 23.76 -1.03 16.15
C ASN A 42 22.86 -1.21 17.38
N LEU A 43 21.71 -1.87 17.20
CA LEU A 43 20.77 -2.15 18.29
C LEU A 43 21.38 -3.14 19.29
N GLU A 44 21.30 -2.80 20.57
CA GLU A 44 21.71 -3.66 21.67
C GLU A 44 20.69 -3.55 22.82
N PHE A 45 20.03 -4.66 23.14
CA PHE A 45 19.11 -4.76 24.27
C PHE A 45 18.82 -6.24 24.60
N GLU A 46 18.31 -6.47 25.82
CA GLU A 46 17.90 -7.80 26.28
C GLU A 46 16.47 -7.77 26.83
N ALA A 47 15.64 -8.69 26.36
CA ALA A 47 14.35 -8.99 26.96
C ALA A 47 14.44 -10.27 27.79
N HIS A 48 13.77 -10.27 28.93
CA HIS A 48 13.68 -11.39 29.84
C HIS A 48 12.32 -12.07 29.72
N LYS A 49 12.26 -13.35 30.11
CA LYS A 49 11.00 -14.08 30.18
C LYS A 49 9.98 -13.32 31.05
N GLY A 50 8.79 -13.09 30.51
CA GLY A 50 7.70 -12.36 31.17
C GLY A 50 7.72 -10.85 30.92
N ASP A 51 8.75 -10.30 30.27
CA ASP A 51 8.76 -8.90 29.89
C ASP A 51 7.65 -8.61 28.86
N VAL A 52 6.87 -7.56 29.13
CA VAL A 52 5.95 -6.95 28.15
C VAL A 52 6.53 -5.59 27.75
N ILE A 53 7.05 -5.51 26.52
CA ILE A 53 7.85 -4.40 26.01
C ILE A 53 7.07 -3.68 24.90
N GLY A 54 6.74 -2.41 25.12
CA GLY A 54 6.18 -1.54 24.10
C GLY A 54 7.27 -0.96 23.20
N ILE A 55 7.21 -1.21 21.89
CA ILE A 55 8.11 -0.59 20.92
C ILE A 55 7.47 0.72 20.44
N ILE A 56 8.02 1.84 20.89
CA ILE A 56 7.50 3.19 20.62
C ILE A 56 8.45 3.99 19.71
N GLY A 57 7.91 4.97 19.00
CA GLY A 57 8.69 5.82 18.10
C GLY A 57 7.85 6.38 16.96
N VAL A 58 8.35 7.42 16.29
CA VAL A 58 7.68 8.07 15.16
C VAL A 58 7.63 7.17 13.91
N ASN A 59 6.86 7.58 12.90
CA ASN A 59 6.82 6.84 11.64
C ASN A 59 8.19 6.88 10.96
N GLY A 60 8.61 5.74 10.42
CA GLY A 60 9.96 5.59 9.84
C GLY A 60 11.08 5.31 10.85
N SER A 61 10.77 5.15 12.15
CA SER A 61 11.80 4.87 13.16
C SER A 61 12.35 3.44 13.16
N GLY A 62 11.79 2.53 12.38
CA GLY A 62 12.25 1.13 12.27
C GLY A 62 11.45 0.09 13.06
N LYS A 63 10.31 0.45 13.67
CA LYS A 63 9.46 -0.47 14.48
C LYS A 63 9.07 -1.76 13.74
N SER A 64 8.53 -1.65 12.53
CA SER A 64 8.14 -2.83 11.73
C SER A 64 9.35 -3.66 11.30
N THR A 65 10.49 -3.02 11.04
CA THR A 65 11.76 -3.73 10.78
C THR A 65 12.21 -4.51 12.01
N MET A 66 12.12 -3.92 13.21
CA MET A 66 12.41 -4.60 14.47
C MET A 66 11.47 -5.79 14.69
N SER A 67 10.16 -5.58 14.50
CA SER A 67 9.13 -6.64 14.56
C SER A 67 9.48 -7.82 13.65
N ASN A 68 9.88 -7.55 12.41
CA ASN A 68 10.28 -8.58 11.44
C ASN A 68 11.58 -9.32 11.82
N LEU A 69 12.54 -8.65 12.46
CA LEU A 69 13.76 -9.28 12.99
C LEU A 69 13.42 -10.22 14.16
N ILE A 70 12.61 -9.76 15.12
CA ILE A 70 12.18 -10.58 16.27
C ILE A 70 11.37 -11.78 15.79
N ALA A 71 10.48 -11.58 14.82
CA ALA A 71 9.67 -12.65 14.22
C ALA A 71 10.49 -13.64 13.36
N GLY A 72 11.76 -13.36 13.08
CA GLY A 72 12.61 -14.19 12.23
C GLY A 72 12.23 -14.16 10.74
N ILE A 73 11.41 -13.20 10.32
CA ILE A 73 10.97 -13.03 8.92
C ILE A 73 12.12 -12.53 8.05
N THR A 74 12.94 -11.63 8.61
CA THR A 74 14.13 -11.12 7.93
C THR A 74 15.35 -11.32 8.81
N PRO A 75 16.51 -11.73 8.24
CA PRO A 75 17.75 -11.78 8.99
C PRO A 75 18.35 -10.37 9.16
N PRO A 76 19.16 -10.15 10.22
CA PRO A 76 19.96 -8.93 10.35
C PRO A 76 21.01 -8.85 9.23
N THR A 77 21.44 -7.64 8.89
CA THR A 77 22.56 -7.42 7.96
C THR A 77 23.90 -7.59 8.67
N ALA A 78 24.00 -7.13 9.92
CA ALA A 78 25.14 -7.33 10.81
C ALA A 78 24.66 -7.48 12.26
N GLY A 79 25.51 -8.02 13.12
CA GLY A 79 25.16 -8.37 14.50
C GLY A 79 24.40 -9.69 14.61
N SER A 80 23.86 -9.99 15.79
CA SER A 80 23.11 -11.23 16.05
C SER A 80 21.85 -11.00 16.87
N VAL A 81 20.81 -11.78 16.58
CA VAL A 81 19.55 -11.83 17.33
C VAL A 81 19.40 -13.26 17.85
N ASP A 82 19.53 -13.42 19.18
CA ASP A 82 19.36 -14.71 19.85
C ASP A 82 17.96 -14.76 20.49
N ILE A 83 17.14 -15.75 20.13
CA ILE A 83 15.79 -15.93 20.68
C ILE A 83 15.63 -17.34 21.21
N LYS A 84 15.16 -17.45 22.46
CA LYS A 84 14.87 -18.74 23.10
C LYS A 84 13.39 -19.05 23.04
N GLY A 85 13.04 -20.11 22.31
CA GLY A 85 11.68 -20.61 22.19
C GLY A 85 11.02 -20.27 20.86
N LYS A 86 9.72 -20.54 20.76
CA LYS A 86 8.92 -20.29 19.56
C LYS A 86 8.44 -18.84 19.52
N VAL A 87 8.60 -18.20 18.36
CA VAL A 87 8.10 -16.85 18.11
C VAL A 87 6.82 -16.91 17.28
N ALA A 88 5.84 -16.07 17.60
CA ALA A 88 4.71 -15.79 16.71
C ALA A 88 4.57 -14.28 16.50
N LEU A 89 4.39 -13.89 15.23
CA LEU A 89 3.98 -12.55 14.86
C LEU A 89 2.45 -12.53 14.68
N ILE A 90 1.80 -11.65 15.44
CA ILE A 90 0.38 -11.35 15.36
C ILE A 90 0.26 -10.01 14.63
N ALA A 91 -0.08 -10.08 13.34
CA ALA A 91 -0.28 -8.91 12.49
C ALA A 91 -1.64 -8.98 11.79
N ILE A 92 -2.20 -7.83 11.42
CA ILE A 92 -3.50 -7.70 10.73
C ILE A 92 -3.53 -8.54 9.44
N ALA A 93 -2.42 -8.62 8.72
CA ALA A 93 -2.26 -9.46 7.54
C ALA A 93 -1.67 -10.84 7.90
N ALA A 94 -2.51 -11.80 8.30
CA ALA A 94 -2.04 -13.14 8.68
C ALA A 94 -1.54 -14.02 7.51
N GLY A 95 -1.42 -13.47 6.30
CA GLY A 95 -0.93 -14.17 5.12
C GLY A 95 -1.75 -15.40 4.74
N LEU A 96 -3.08 -15.33 4.91
CA LEU A 96 -4.01 -16.40 4.54
C LEU A 96 -4.00 -16.61 3.01
N ASN A 97 -4.12 -17.85 2.58
CA ASN A 97 -4.29 -18.20 1.17
C ASN A 97 -5.75 -17.99 0.76
N ASN A 98 -5.99 -17.01 -0.10
CA ASN A 98 -7.31 -16.60 -0.58
C ASN A 98 -8.08 -17.70 -1.35
N GLN A 99 -7.39 -18.69 -1.92
CA GLN A 99 -8.04 -19.78 -2.66
C GLN A 99 -8.51 -20.93 -1.75
N LEU A 100 -7.94 -21.05 -0.56
CA LEU A 100 -8.31 -22.08 0.41
C LEU A 100 -9.45 -21.59 1.31
N SER A 101 -10.22 -22.52 1.88
CA SER A 101 -11.19 -22.25 2.94
C SER A 101 -10.51 -21.79 4.23
N GLY A 102 -11.29 -21.24 5.17
CA GLY A 102 -10.77 -20.91 6.50
C GLY A 102 -10.22 -22.12 7.23
N ARG A 103 -10.93 -23.26 7.17
CA ARG A 103 -10.48 -24.52 7.78
C ARG A 103 -9.16 -25.02 7.22
N GLU A 104 -8.99 -24.99 5.89
CA GLU A 104 -7.74 -25.36 5.23
C GLU A 104 -6.61 -24.37 5.57
N ASN A 105 -6.93 -23.08 5.72
CA ASN A 105 -5.96 -22.08 6.16
C ASN A 105 -5.48 -22.30 7.59
N ILE A 106 -6.36 -22.73 8.51
CA ILE A 106 -5.97 -23.12 9.88
C ILE A 106 -4.94 -24.24 9.80
N GLU A 107 -5.22 -25.30 9.05
CA GLU A 107 -4.30 -26.43 8.91
C GLU A 107 -2.98 -26.00 8.27
N LEU A 108 -3.02 -25.30 7.14
CA LEU A 108 -1.83 -24.81 6.43
C LEU A 108 -0.92 -23.99 7.35
N LYS A 109 -1.48 -23.01 8.06
CA LYS A 109 -0.71 -22.12 8.93
C LYS A 109 -0.11 -22.86 10.11
N CYS A 110 -0.89 -23.70 10.77
CA CYS A 110 -0.39 -24.48 11.89
C CYS A 110 0.73 -25.45 11.46
N LEU A 111 0.63 -26.06 10.27
CA LEU A 111 1.69 -26.88 9.69
C LEU A 111 2.96 -26.04 9.43
N MET A 112 2.82 -24.85 8.84
CA MET A 112 3.96 -23.94 8.61
C MET A 112 4.66 -23.52 9.91
N MET A 113 3.93 -23.48 11.03
CA MET A 113 4.46 -23.20 12.36
C MET A 113 5.00 -24.45 13.09
N GLY A 114 5.06 -25.59 12.40
CA GLY A 114 5.66 -26.84 12.91
C GLY A 114 4.77 -27.62 13.87
N LEU A 115 3.44 -27.45 13.81
CA LEU A 115 2.50 -28.27 14.56
C LEU A 115 2.23 -29.60 13.83
N SER A 116 2.09 -30.69 14.59
CA SER A 116 1.67 -31.98 14.02
C SER A 116 0.17 -31.99 13.73
N LYS A 117 -0.27 -32.76 12.73
CA LYS A 117 -1.70 -32.88 12.38
C LYS A 117 -2.59 -33.24 13.58
N ALA A 118 -2.13 -34.14 14.45
CA ALA A 118 -2.85 -34.51 15.67
C ALA A 118 -3.07 -33.32 16.63
N LYS A 119 -2.09 -32.41 16.73
CA LYS A 119 -2.23 -31.18 17.54
C LYS A 119 -3.14 -30.17 16.86
N ILE A 120 -3.09 -30.09 15.53
CA ILE A 120 -3.96 -29.22 14.74
C ILE A 120 -5.42 -29.61 14.92
N GLU A 121 -5.78 -30.89 14.81
CA GLU A 121 -7.17 -31.34 15.01
C GLU A 121 -7.71 -31.00 16.41
N LYS A 122 -6.85 -31.02 17.44
CA LYS A 122 -7.23 -30.63 18.80
C LYS A 122 -7.44 -29.13 18.96
N LEU A 123 -6.62 -28.30 18.30
CA LEU A 123 -6.70 -26.84 18.39
C LEU A 123 -7.74 -26.23 17.45
N LYS A 124 -8.06 -26.92 16.35
CA LYS A 124 -8.94 -26.42 15.28
C LYS A 124 -10.31 -25.94 15.81
N PRO A 125 -11.02 -26.67 16.69
CA PRO A 125 -12.28 -26.18 17.25
C PRO A 125 -12.14 -24.86 18.03
N GLU A 126 -11.11 -24.75 18.88
CA GLU A 126 -10.82 -23.54 19.67
C GLU A 126 -10.51 -22.34 18.74
N ILE A 127 -9.73 -22.56 17.68
CA ILE A 127 -9.41 -21.51 16.69
C ILE A 127 -10.68 -21.03 15.97
N ILE A 128 -11.56 -21.95 15.59
CA ILE A 128 -12.80 -21.62 14.87
C ILE A 128 -13.75 -20.83 15.77
N ASP A 129 -13.90 -21.26 17.02
CA ASP A 129 -14.73 -20.59 18.03
C ASP A 129 -14.19 -19.20 18.35
N PHE A 130 -12.87 -19.08 18.55
CA PHE A 130 -12.23 -17.79 18.78
C PHE A 130 -12.42 -16.83 17.60
N ALA A 131 -12.24 -17.31 16.36
CA ALA A 131 -12.37 -16.49 15.16
C ALA A 131 -13.78 -15.93 14.95
N ASP A 132 -14.81 -16.66 15.40
CA ASP A 132 -16.20 -16.20 15.42
C ASP A 132 -16.69 -15.70 14.03
N ILE A 133 -16.46 -16.53 13.00
CA ILE A 133 -16.85 -16.27 11.60
C ILE A 133 -17.97 -17.19 11.10
N GLY A 134 -18.54 -18.02 11.98
CA GLY A 134 -19.66 -18.91 11.69
C GLY A 134 -19.45 -19.82 10.47
N LYS A 135 -20.48 -19.95 9.63
CA LYS A 135 -20.49 -20.85 8.46
C LYS A 135 -19.45 -20.49 7.39
N PHE A 136 -18.88 -19.28 7.43
CA PHE A 136 -17.87 -18.89 6.46
C PHE A 136 -16.57 -19.68 6.62
N ILE A 137 -16.34 -20.36 7.75
CA ILE A 137 -15.13 -21.15 7.99
C ILE A 137 -14.83 -22.18 6.88
N ASP A 138 -15.88 -22.72 6.26
CA ASP A 138 -15.77 -23.71 5.17
C ASP A 138 -15.81 -23.07 3.77
N MET A 139 -15.90 -21.74 3.67
CA MET A 139 -15.86 -20.99 2.42
C MET A 139 -14.44 -20.49 2.10
N PRO A 140 -14.07 -20.33 0.82
CA PRO A 140 -12.79 -19.74 0.42
C PRO A 140 -12.56 -18.35 1.02
N VAL A 141 -11.35 -18.10 1.53
CA VAL A 141 -10.98 -16.84 2.22
C VAL A 141 -11.12 -15.60 1.31
N LYS A 142 -11.05 -15.74 -0.01
CA LYS A 142 -11.36 -14.63 -0.94
C LYS A 142 -12.77 -14.03 -0.76
N LYS A 143 -13.72 -14.79 -0.21
CA LYS A 143 -15.09 -14.35 0.08
C LYS A 143 -15.23 -13.65 1.44
N TYR A 144 -14.18 -13.63 2.25
CA TYR A 144 -14.23 -13.05 3.59
C TYR A 144 -14.10 -11.53 3.51
N SER A 145 -14.80 -10.83 4.41
CA SER A 145 -14.50 -9.42 4.68
C SER A 145 -13.08 -9.27 5.25
N SER A 146 -12.52 -8.06 5.22
CA SER A 146 -11.23 -7.76 5.87
C SER A 146 -11.26 -8.12 7.35
N GLY A 147 -12.35 -7.80 8.06
CA GLY A 147 -12.54 -8.15 9.47
C GLY A 147 -12.46 -9.65 9.71
N MET A 148 -13.16 -10.46 8.93
CA MET A 148 -13.12 -11.94 9.06
C MET A 148 -11.73 -12.51 8.80
N LYS A 149 -11.00 -11.97 7.82
CA LYS A 149 -9.60 -12.37 7.55
C LYS A 149 -8.71 -12.07 8.75
N SER A 150 -8.84 -10.86 9.32
CA SER A 150 -8.08 -10.46 10.50
C SER A 150 -8.44 -11.32 11.72
N ARG A 151 -9.72 -11.62 11.94
CA ARG A 151 -10.18 -12.47 13.05
C ARG A 151 -9.60 -13.88 12.97
N LEU A 152 -9.73 -14.54 11.82
CA LEU A 152 -9.19 -15.88 11.62
C LEU A 152 -7.66 -15.89 11.75
N GLY A 153 -7.00 -14.89 11.16
CA GLY A 153 -5.57 -14.71 11.25
C GLY A 153 -5.06 -14.57 12.69
N PHE A 154 -5.75 -13.74 13.47
CA PHE A 154 -5.46 -13.55 14.88
C PHE A 154 -5.71 -14.83 15.68
N ALA A 155 -6.87 -15.47 15.50
CA ALA A 155 -7.25 -16.70 16.18
C ALA A 155 -6.19 -17.81 16.00
N ILE A 156 -5.75 -18.04 14.76
CA ILE A 156 -4.67 -19.00 14.47
C ILE A 156 -3.41 -18.61 15.25
N SER A 157 -3.00 -17.35 15.19
CA SER A 157 -1.74 -16.87 15.77
C SER A 157 -1.71 -16.99 17.30
N VAL A 158 -2.85 -16.82 17.98
CA VAL A 158 -2.95 -16.89 19.45
C VAL A 158 -3.25 -18.29 19.99
N SER A 159 -3.58 -19.27 19.15
CA SER A 159 -3.81 -20.65 19.61
C SER A 159 -2.55 -21.51 19.60
N ILE A 160 -1.44 -21.04 19.02
CA ILE A 160 -0.19 -21.82 18.90
C ILE A 160 0.61 -21.84 20.21
N ASN A 161 0.26 -20.99 21.18
CA ASN A 161 0.92 -20.84 22.47
C ASN A 161 2.47 -20.64 22.38
N PRO A 162 2.93 -19.57 21.71
CA PRO A 162 4.36 -19.27 21.55
C PRO A 162 5.04 -18.86 22.86
N ASP A 163 6.37 -18.83 22.89
CA ASP A 163 7.18 -18.35 24.02
C ASP A 163 7.43 -16.83 23.96
N VAL A 164 7.55 -16.31 22.72
CA VAL A 164 7.72 -14.89 22.40
C VAL A 164 6.62 -14.46 21.43
N LEU A 165 5.93 -13.38 21.74
CA LEU A 165 4.87 -12.81 20.91
C LEU A 165 5.31 -11.44 20.41
N VAL A 166 5.08 -11.19 19.13
CA VAL A 166 5.18 -9.85 18.55
C VAL A 166 3.79 -9.45 18.10
N ILE A 167 3.26 -8.36 18.60
CA ILE A 167 1.91 -7.88 18.30
C ILE A 167 2.07 -6.55 17.56
N ASP A 168 1.70 -6.54 16.28
CA ASP A 168 1.84 -5.38 15.39
C ASP A 168 0.46 -4.84 15.00
N GLU A 169 0.04 -3.78 15.69
CA GLU A 169 -1.26 -3.09 15.50
C GLU A 169 -2.51 -3.99 15.57
N ALA A 170 -2.37 -5.21 16.09
CA ALA A 170 -3.39 -6.24 15.97
C ALA A 170 -4.50 -6.20 17.04
N LEU A 171 -4.43 -5.28 18.02
CA LEU A 171 -5.46 -5.16 19.07
C LEU A 171 -6.68 -4.34 18.65
N SER A 172 -6.61 -3.64 17.51
CA SER A 172 -7.72 -2.82 16.99
C SER A 172 -8.46 -3.49 15.83
N VAL A 173 -8.37 -4.82 15.69
CA VAL A 173 -9.03 -5.57 14.61
C VAL A 173 -10.42 -6.04 15.01
N GLY A 174 -11.39 -5.91 14.10
CA GLY A 174 -12.75 -6.41 14.30
C GLY A 174 -13.70 -5.41 14.95
N ASP A 175 -14.71 -5.92 15.65
CA ASP A 175 -15.61 -5.11 16.48
C ASP A 175 -15.10 -5.05 17.93
N GLN A 176 -15.73 -4.23 18.76
CA GLN A 176 -15.34 -4.08 20.17
C GLN A 176 -15.34 -5.42 20.92
N THR A 177 -16.34 -6.27 20.67
CA THR A 177 -16.46 -7.59 21.30
C THR A 177 -15.27 -8.49 20.98
N PHE A 178 -14.81 -8.50 19.73
CA PHE A 178 -13.63 -9.24 19.32
C PHE A 178 -12.34 -8.63 19.88
N ALA A 179 -12.24 -7.29 19.91
CA ALA A 179 -11.10 -6.61 20.53
C ALA A 179 -10.97 -6.98 22.02
N ASP A 180 -12.07 -7.07 22.74
CA ASP A 180 -12.09 -7.50 24.16
C ASP A 180 -11.65 -8.96 24.31
N LYS A 181 -12.08 -9.87 23.41
CA LYS A 181 -11.59 -11.26 23.35
C LYS A 181 -10.07 -11.30 23.12
N CYS A 182 -9.55 -10.50 22.19
CA CYS A 182 -8.13 -10.38 21.91
C CYS A 182 -7.34 -9.88 23.12
N LEU A 183 -7.80 -8.82 23.77
CA LEU A 183 -7.17 -8.25 24.96
C LEU A 183 -7.11 -9.27 26.11
N LYS A 184 -8.23 -9.97 26.36
CA LYS A 184 -8.30 -11.04 27.37
C LYS A 184 -7.23 -12.11 27.09
N ARG A 185 -7.15 -12.60 25.86
CA ARG A 185 -6.15 -13.60 25.46
C ARG A 185 -4.72 -13.09 25.62
N MET A 186 -4.47 -11.82 25.35
CA MET A 186 -3.14 -11.23 25.57
C MET A 186 -2.79 -11.11 27.04
N ASN A 187 -3.75 -10.78 27.90
CA ASN A 187 -3.55 -10.78 29.35
C ASN A 187 -3.27 -12.19 29.89
N GLU A 188 -3.94 -13.23 29.39
CA GLU A 188 -3.62 -14.61 29.72
C GLU A 188 -2.16 -14.95 29.38
N PHE A 189 -1.63 -14.50 28.24
CA PHE A 189 -0.22 -14.70 27.91
C PHE A 189 0.73 -13.93 28.83
N LYS A 190 0.36 -12.72 29.23
CA LYS A 190 1.11 -11.94 30.22
C LYS A 190 1.17 -12.68 31.56
N GLU A 191 0.04 -13.20 32.04
CA GLU A 191 -0.05 -13.99 33.29
C GLU A 191 0.74 -15.30 33.22
N GLN A 192 0.80 -15.94 32.05
CA GLN A 192 1.64 -17.12 31.80
C GLN A 192 3.14 -16.81 31.74
N GLY A 193 3.54 -15.55 31.87
CA GLY A 193 4.94 -15.13 31.81
C GLY A 193 5.56 -15.28 30.42
N LYS A 194 4.77 -15.10 29.36
CA LYS A 194 5.29 -15.02 27.98
C LYS A 194 6.03 -13.70 27.76
N THR A 195 7.00 -13.70 26.87
CA THR A 195 7.67 -12.45 26.47
C THR A 195 6.85 -11.80 25.36
N ILE A 196 6.46 -10.55 25.50
CA ILE A 196 5.58 -9.88 24.54
C ILE A 196 6.22 -8.57 24.08
N PHE A 197 6.34 -8.40 22.76
CA PHE A 197 6.68 -7.15 22.11
C PHE A 197 5.42 -6.55 21.51
N PHE A 198 5.04 -5.36 21.96
CA PHE A 198 3.83 -4.68 21.52
C PHE A 198 4.18 -3.44 20.70
N VAL A 199 3.83 -3.44 19.42
CA VAL A 199 4.01 -2.32 18.50
C VAL A 199 2.65 -1.64 18.31
N SER A 200 2.51 -0.41 18.80
CA SER A 200 1.27 0.35 18.66
C SER A 200 1.54 1.85 18.53
N HIS A 201 0.69 2.52 17.76
CA HIS A 201 0.64 3.98 17.67
C HIS A 201 -0.15 4.63 18.82
N SER A 202 -0.91 3.83 19.59
CA SER A 202 -1.69 4.31 20.73
C SER A 202 -0.87 4.27 22.02
N LEU A 203 -0.42 5.44 22.49
CA LEU A 203 0.34 5.55 23.75
C LEU A 203 -0.48 5.10 24.96
N GLY A 204 -1.79 5.31 24.95
CA GLY A 204 -2.69 4.84 25.99
C GLY A 204 -2.67 3.31 26.12
N GLN A 205 -2.73 2.59 24.99
CA GLN A 205 -2.64 1.13 24.98
C GLN A 205 -1.26 0.64 25.43
N VAL A 206 -0.19 1.30 24.99
CA VAL A 206 1.18 0.93 25.42
C VAL A 206 1.32 1.10 26.94
N LYS A 207 0.83 2.22 27.50
CA LYS A 207 0.84 2.50 28.94
C LYS A 207 0.04 1.48 29.75
N SER A 208 -1.13 1.07 29.28
CA SER A 208 -1.99 0.14 30.02
C SER A 208 -1.51 -1.31 29.97
N PHE A 209 -0.92 -1.72 28.83
CA PHE A 209 -0.59 -3.12 28.59
C PHE A 209 0.87 -3.47 28.95
N CYS A 210 1.82 -2.57 28.64
CA CYS A 210 3.25 -2.85 28.72
C CYS A 210 3.87 -2.51 30.08
N THR A 211 4.92 -3.23 30.44
CA THR A 211 5.71 -3.01 31.67
C THR A 211 7.01 -2.25 31.40
N LYS A 212 7.54 -2.40 30.18
CA LYS A 212 8.76 -1.74 29.69
C LYS A 212 8.47 -1.06 28.37
N ALA A 213 9.31 -0.12 27.98
CA ALA A 213 9.27 0.49 26.67
C ALA A 213 10.66 0.52 26.03
N LEU A 214 10.69 0.35 24.71
CA LEU A 214 11.86 0.52 23.85
C LEU A 214 11.54 1.66 22.89
N TRP A 215 12.20 2.80 23.08
CA TRP A 215 12.04 3.97 22.22
C TRP A 215 13.01 3.89 21.05
N LEU A 216 12.46 3.70 19.85
CA LEU A 216 13.18 3.77 18.59
C LEU A 216 13.07 5.15 17.96
N GLU A 217 14.21 5.68 17.55
CA GLU A 217 14.33 6.92 16.79
C GLU A 217 15.24 6.69 15.60
N TYR A 218 14.66 6.72 14.39
CA TYR A 218 15.36 6.55 13.10
C TYR A 218 16.37 5.40 13.03
N GLY A 219 15.98 4.26 13.58
CA GLY A 219 16.78 3.05 13.53
C GLY A 219 17.74 2.87 14.70
N GLU A 220 17.74 3.74 15.69
CA GLU A 220 18.56 3.63 16.91
C GLU A 220 17.68 3.53 18.15
N VAL A 221 18.18 2.85 19.19
CA VAL A 221 17.51 2.79 20.50
C VAL A 221 17.87 4.06 21.25
N LYS A 222 16.88 4.94 21.45
CA LYS A 222 17.07 6.20 22.17
C LYS A 222 16.99 6.01 23.68
N ASP A 223 16.11 5.13 24.13
CA ASP A 223 15.98 4.73 25.53
C ASP A 223 15.29 3.36 25.65
N TYR A 224 15.59 2.61 26.71
CA TYR A 224 15.00 1.29 26.99
C TYR A 224 14.96 1.02 28.49
N GLY A 225 13.78 0.67 29.02
CA GLY A 225 13.60 0.47 30.45
C GLY A 225 12.15 0.37 30.90
N PRO A 226 11.87 0.51 32.20
CA PRO A 226 10.52 0.57 32.74
C PRO A 226 9.68 1.66 32.06
N ILE A 227 8.41 1.37 31.82
CA ILE A 227 7.53 2.29 31.08
C ILE A 227 7.37 3.64 31.79
N GLN A 228 7.43 3.65 33.13
CA GLN A 228 7.33 4.85 33.95
C GLN A 228 8.48 5.83 33.72
N GLU A 229 9.64 5.35 33.28
CA GLU A 229 10.84 6.16 33.05
C GLU A 229 10.97 6.62 31.60
N VAL A 230 10.70 5.71 30.65
CA VAL A 230 10.89 5.97 29.22
C VAL A 230 9.72 6.76 28.62
N MET A 231 8.49 6.46 29.04
CA MET A 231 7.30 7.06 28.42
C MET A 231 7.21 8.58 28.62
N PRO A 232 7.48 9.14 29.82
CA PRO A 232 7.47 10.60 29.98
C PRO A 232 8.48 11.32 29.08
N LYS A 233 9.68 10.75 28.89
CA LYS A 233 10.71 11.29 27.99
C LYS A 233 10.22 11.32 26.55
N TYR A 234 9.60 10.22 26.10
CA TYR A 234 9.03 10.14 24.76
C TYR A 234 7.85 11.11 24.57
N GLU A 235 6.99 11.29 25.58
CA GLU A 235 5.90 12.25 25.54
C GLU A 235 6.39 13.70 25.51
N SER A 236 7.48 14.02 26.24
CA SER A 236 8.15 15.33 26.14
C SER A 236 8.66 15.57 24.73
N PHE A 237 9.40 14.60 24.17
CA PHE A 237 9.87 14.65 22.79
C PHE A 237 8.73 14.88 21.80
N LEU A 238 7.58 14.18 21.94
CA LEU A 238 6.44 14.38 21.05
C LEU A 238 5.80 15.77 21.19
N LYS A 239 5.76 16.35 22.40
CA LYS A 239 5.27 17.71 22.63
C LYS A 239 6.19 18.73 21.96
N GLU A 240 7.49 18.61 22.19
CA GLU A 240 8.52 19.46 21.56
C GLU A 240 8.45 19.33 20.03
N TYR A 241 8.42 18.10 19.51
CA TYR A 241 8.33 17.83 18.09
C TYR A 241 7.08 18.41 17.42
N LYS A 242 5.93 18.37 18.11
CA LYS A 242 4.68 18.97 17.61
C LYS A 242 4.67 20.50 17.71
N ALA A 243 5.41 21.07 18.65
CA ALA A 243 5.54 22.51 18.82
C ALA A 243 6.52 23.15 17.81
N MET A 244 7.45 22.38 17.27
CA MET A 244 8.38 22.83 16.22
C MET A 244 7.66 23.35 14.97
N SER A 245 8.27 24.34 14.31
CA SER A 245 7.81 24.83 13.02
C SER A 245 7.89 23.74 11.94
N LYS A 246 7.15 23.90 10.83
CA LYS A 246 7.23 22.94 9.70
C LYS A 246 8.65 22.84 9.14
N GLU A 247 9.42 23.92 9.17
CA GLU A 247 10.81 23.98 8.70
C GLU A 247 11.74 23.21 9.64
N GLU A 248 11.58 23.37 10.95
CA GLU A 248 12.33 22.63 11.97
C GLU A 248 12.03 21.12 11.92
N GLN A 249 10.76 20.74 11.76
CA GLN A 249 10.37 19.34 11.57
C GLN A 249 10.97 18.75 10.28
N GLN A 250 11.03 19.52 9.19
CA GLN A 250 11.67 19.09 7.95
C GLN A 250 13.18 18.95 8.12
N LYS A 251 13.83 19.88 8.82
CA LYS A 251 15.27 19.82 9.13
C LYS A 251 15.58 18.57 9.96
N PHE A 252 14.82 18.33 11.03
CA PHE A 252 14.97 17.14 11.87
C PHE A 252 14.79 15.84 11.07
N LYS A 253 13.75 15.76 10.22
CA LYS A 253 13.54 14.61 9.33
C LYS A 253 14.69 14.43 8.34
N LYS A 254 15.23 15.53 7.80
CA LYS A 254 16.33 15.49 6.84
C LYS A 254 17.60 14.96 7.49
N GLU A 255 18.00 15.51 8.65
CA GLU A 255 19.16 15.05 9.43
C GLU A 255 19.03 13.56 9.79
N ALA A 256 17.83 13.16 10.22
CA ALA A 256 17.55 11.78 10.52
C ALA A 256 17.63 10.84 9.29
N THR A 257 17.12 11.28 8.14
CA THR A 257 17.19 10.51 6.89
C THR A 257 18.63 10.41 6.39
N GLU A 258 19.43 11.47 6.54
CA GLU A 258 20.86 11.45 6.19
C GLU A 258 21.65 10.47 7.05
N LYS A 259 21.33 10.37 8.34
CA LYS A 259 21.88 9.33 9.23
C LYS A 259 21.50 7.93 8.77
N GLN A 260 20.24 7.72 8.38
CA GLN A 260 19.77 6.45 7.80
C GLN A 260 20.40 6.14 6.43
N ALA A 261 20.88 7.13 5.68
CA ALA A 261 21.62 6.93 4.43
C ALA A 261 23.09 6.51 4.65
N GLY A 262 23.55 6.42 5.91
CA GLY A 262 24.87 5.90 6.26
C GLY A 262 26.04 6.88 6.15
N LYS A 263 25.79 8.20 6.08
CA LYS A 263 26.85 9.23 5.99
C LYS A 263 27.82 9.26 7.19
N ASP A 264 27.39 8.82 8.36
CA ASP A 264 28.22 8.78 9.59
C ASP A 264 28.92 7.43 9.84
N PHE A 265 28.89 6.49 8.87
CA PHE A 265 29.44 5.15 9.09
C PHE A 265 30.96 5.12 8.91
N VAL A 266 31.72 5.35 9.99
CA VAL A 266 33.13 4.96 10.05
C VAL A 266 33.16 3.42 10.09
N GLN A 267 33.62 2.79 9.00
CA GLN A 267 33.93 1.37 8.99
C GLN A 267 35.02 1.10 10.03
N THR A 268 34.66 0.56 11.20
CA THR A 268 35.62 -0.15 12.02
C THR A 268 36.01 -1.42 11.26
N LYS A 269 37.24 -1.41 10.75
CA LYS A 269 37.87 -2.61 10.16
C LYS A 269 37.94 -3.71 11.22
N GLU A 270 37.41 -4.86 10.83
CA GLU A 270 37.74 -6.22 11.27
C GLU A 270 37.43 -6.65 12.73
N ALA A 271 36.49 -7.58 12.83
CA ALA A 271 36.76 -8.89 13.43
C ALA A 271 35.89 -9.93 12.71
N SER A 272 36.45 -10.56 11.68
CA SER A 272 35.90 -11.75 11.04
C SER A 272 35.96 -12.91 12.04
N ILE A 273 34.87 -13.14 12.78
CA ILE A 273 34.73 -14.34 13.59
C ILE A 273 34.41 -15.51 12.64
N PRO A 274 35.15 -16.63 12.67
CA PRO A 274 34.94 -17.76 11.77
C PRO A 274 33.55 -18.35 12.01
N PHE A 275 32.81 -18.55 10.92
CA PHE A 275 31.56 -19.30 10.90
C PHE A 275 31.88 -20.78 11.19
N ASN A 276 31.97 -21.15 12.45
CA ASN A 276 32.04 -22.56 12.84
C ASN A 276 30.67 -23.19 12.60
N SER A 277 30.66 -24.10 11.64
CA SER A 277 29.53 -24.88 11.18
C SER A 277 28.85 -25.63 12.34
N LEU A 278 27.55 -25.41 12.50
CA LEU A 278 26.67 -26.45 13.04
C LEU A 278 26.76 -27.66 12.12
N SER A 279 27.27 -28.75 12.68
CA SER A 279 27.48 -30.03 12.02
C SER A 279 26.15 -30.69 11.66
N ILE A 280 25.82 -30.68 10.36
CA ILE A 280 25.05 -31.77 9.76
C ILE A 280 26.01 -32.51 8.84
N ALA A 281 26.47 -33.65 9.32
CA ALA A 281 27.33 -34.56 8.57
C ALA A 281 26.56 -35.12 7.36
N ASN A 282 27.06 -34.85 6.15
CA ASN A 282 27.07 -35.85 5.10
C ASN A 282 28.18 -35.58 4.07
N ARG A 283 29.10 -36.54 4.01
CA ARG A 283 30.27 -36.61 3.12
C ARG A 283 29.87 -36.45 1.65
N ARG A 284 30.52 -35.52 0.93
CA ARG A 284 30.85 -35.68 -0.50
C ARG A 284 32.09 -34.83 -0.87
N LYS A 285 33.12 -35.51 -1.37
CA LYS A 285 34.44 -34.97 -1.75
C LYS A 285 34.32 -33.89 -2.84
N LYS A 286 35.01 -32.75 -2.65
CA LYS A 286 35.19 -31.69 -3.65
C LYS A 286 36.06 -32.20 -4.82
N LYS A 287 35.55 -32.14 -6.06
CA LYS A 287 36.35 -32.15 -7.30
C LYS A 287 36.36 -30.73 -7.89
N LYS A 288 37.56 -30.21 -8.18
CA LYS A 288 37.79 -28.95 -8.92
C LYS A 288 37.11 -29.05 -10.31
N LYS A 289 36.19 -28.14 -10.65
CA LYS A 289 35.59 -28.08 -11.98
C LYS A 289 36.35 -27.09 -12.87
N LYS A 290 36.98 -27.61 -13.92
CA LYS A 290 37.38 -26.86 -15.12
C LYS A 290 36.11 -26.31 -15.79
N ILE A 291 36.16 -25.06 -16.23
CA ILE A 291 35.10 -24.43 -17.04
C ILE A 291 34.95 -25.24 -18.32
N SER A 292 33.73 -25.71 -18.57
CA SER A 292 33.40 -26.70 -19.59
C SER A 292 33.15 -26.04 -20.94
N LYS A 293 33.59 -26.70 -22.02
CA LYS A 293 33.49 -26.28 -23.44
C LYS A 293 32.05 -25.95 -23.90
N TYR A 294 31.03 -26.27 -23.10
CA TYR A 294 29.62 -25.98 -23.40
C TYR A 294 29.23 -24.50 -23.24
N VAL A 295 29.96 -23.70 -22.45
CA VAL A 295 29.65 -22.26 -22.29
C VAL A 295 29.98 -21.48 -23.57
N ALA A 296 31.06 -21.86 -24.28
CA ALA A 296 31.39 -21.29 -25.58
C ALA A 296 30.36 -21.70 -26.67
N GLY A 297 29.82 -22.91 -26.60
CA GLY A 297 28.78 -23.38 -27.52
C GLY A 297 27.46 -22.61 -27.41
N PHE A 298 27.06 -22.22 -26.20
CA PHE A 298 25.84 -21.43 -25.98
C PHE A 298 25.93 -20.00 -26.53
N ILE A 299 27.11 -19.38 -26.48
CA ILE A 299 27.34 -18.03 -27.03
C ILE A 299 27.29 -18.06 -28.56
N SER A 300 27.85 -19.11 -29.19
CA SER A 300 27.77 -19.28 -30.65
C SER A 300 26.35 -19.53 -31.15
N LEU A 301 25.55 -20.31 -30.41
CA LEU A 301 24.15 -20.59 -30.79
C LEU A 301 23.27 -19.33 -30.68
N ALA A 302 23.48 -18.51 -29.65
CA ALA A 302 22.77 -17.24 -29.49
C ALA A 302 23.08 -16.24 -30.62
N LEU A 303 24.34 -16.23 -31.10
CA LEU A 303 24.75 -15.38 -32.23
C LEU A 303 24.10 -15.82 -33.56
N CYS A 304 23.99 -17.13 -33.81
CA CYS A 304 23.34 -17.65 -35.00
C CYS A 304 21.82 -17.36 -35.04
N ILE A 305 21.14 -17.41 -33.88
CA ILE A 305 19.71 -17.09 -33.78
C ILE A 305 19.46 -15.59 -34.05
N ALA A 306 20.35 -14.72 -33.56
CA ALA A 306 20.27 -13.27 -33.81
C ALA A 306 20.46 -12.92 -35.29
N ILE A 307 21.39 -13.60 -35.98
CA ILE A 307 21.62 -13.38 -37.43
C ILE A 307 20.47 -13.98 -38.26
N GLY A 308 19.96 -15.16 -37.90
CA GLY A 308 18.81 -15.77 -38.58
C GLY A 308 17.52 -14.94 -38.44
N GLY A 309 17.29 -14.34 -37.27
CA GLY A 309 16.12 -13.49 -37.01
C GLY A 309 16.10 -12.21 -37.86
N THR A 310 17.27 -11.60 -38.09
CA THR A 310 17.36 -10.38 -38.92
C THR A 310 17.16 -10.67 -40.41
N VAL A 311 17.58 -11.84 -40.91
CA VAL A 311 17.33 -12.28 -42.29
C VAL A 311 15.85 -12.65 -42.50
N TYR A 312 15.22 -13.32 -41.52
CA TYR A 312 13.80 -13.68 -41.61
C TYR A 312 12.88 -12.45 -41.56
N TRP A 313 13.21 -11.46 -40.73
CA TRP A 313 12.41 -10.24 -40.60
C TRP A 313 12.48 -9.36 -41.85
N LYS A 314 13.63 -9.31 -42.54
CA LYS A 314 13.80 -8.56 -43.79
C LYS A 314 13.11 -9.21 -45.00
N LYS A 315 12.87 -10.53 -44.97
CA LYS A 315 12.16 -11.27 -46.05
C LYS A 315 10.62 -11.16 -45.93
N ASN A 316 10.09 -10.99 -44.72
CA ASN A 316 8.63 -10.97 -44.48
C ASN A 316 7.94 -9.63 -44.79
N ASN A 317 8.70 -8.52 -44.88
CA ASN A 317 8.16 -7.20 -45.24
C ASN A 317 7.91 -6.99 -46.74
N VAL A 318 8.33 -7.94 -47.61
CA VAL A 318 8.21 -7.80 -49.08
C VAL A 318 7.06 -8.65 -49.65
N PHE A 319 6.50 -9.59 -48.88
CA PHE A 319 5.49 -10.54 -49.38
C PHE A 319 4.03 -10.20 -49.02
N HIS A 320 3.78 -9.12 -48.26
CA HIS A 320 2.41 -8.72 -47.87
C HIS A 320 1.78 -7.64 -48.77
N SER A 321 2.50 -7.13 -49.78
CA SER A 321 2.01 -6.07 -50.67
C SER A 321 1.42 -6.55 -52.01
N LEU A 322 1.34 -7.86 -52.26
CA LEU A 322 0.76 -8.40 -53.50
C LEU A 322 0.00 -9.69 -53.19
N GLN A 323 -1.27 -9.75 -53.63
CA GLN A 323 -2.24 -10.85 -53.51
C GLN A 323 -3.07 -10.87 -52.20
N ALA A 324 -4.30 -10.37 -52.24
CA ALA A 324 -5.44 -11.20 -52.64
C ALA A 324 -6.75 -10.38 -52.56
N LYS A 325 -7.41 -10.33 -53.71
CA LYS A 325 -8.73 -9.76 -53.95
C LYS A 325 -9.78 -10.88 -53.74
N GLU A 326 -10.90 -10.51 -53.11
CA GLU A 326 -12.26 -11.12 -53.17
C GLU A 326 -12.49 -12.61 -52.88
N LYS A 327 -13.33 -12.88 -51.86
CA LYS A 327 -14.60 -13.62 -52.01
C LYS A 327 -15.55 -13.39 -50.82
N HIS A 328 -16.81 -13.09 -51.16
CA HIS A 328 -17.97 -12.92 -50.28
C HIS A 328 -18.56 -14.27 -49.83
N GLU A 329 -19.08 -14.35 -48.60
CA GLU A 329 -20.37 -14.98 -48.25
C GLU A 329 -20.77 -14.64 -46.79
N GLU A 330 -22.07 -14.77 -46.52
CA GLU A 330 -22.94 -13.87 -45.74
C GLU A 330 -22.89 -13.99 -44.21
N LYS A 331 -23.27 -12.89 -43.52
CA LYS A 331 -23.71 -12.89 -42.12
C LYS A 331 -25.11 -12.25 -42.00
N PRO A 332 -25.96 -12.70 -41.07
CA PRO A 332 -27.38 -12.39 -41.08
C PRO A 332 -27.67 -10.94 -40.67
N ILE A 333 -28.76 -10.43 -41.24
CA ILE A 333 -29.30 -9.09 -41.06
C ILE A 333 -29.77 -8.90 -39.61
N GLU A 334 -29.03 -8.14 -38.82
CA GLU A 334 -29.55 -7.49 -37.62
C GLU A 334 -30.07 -6.09 -37.97
N LYS A 335 -31.31 -5.84 -37.55
CA LYS A 335 -32.14 -4.69 -37.89
C LYS A 335 -31.41 -3.37 -37.59
N LYS A 336 -31.39 -2.47 -38.58
CA LYS A 336 -30.95 -1.08 -38.45
C LYS A 336 -31.74 -0.36 -37.34
N GLY A 337 -31.19 -0.36 -36.13
CA GLY A 337 -31.53 0.62 -35.11
C GLY A 337 -30.84 1.95 -35.44
N VAL A 338 -31.59 3.04 -35.32
CA VAL A 338 -31.12 4.43 -35.38
C VAL A 338 -29.75 4.54 -34.68
N PRO A 339 -28.72 5.18 -35.27
CA PRO A 339 -27.42 5.33 -34.61
C PRO A 339 -27.65 6.10 -33.32
N LYS A 340 -27.50 5.41 -32.18
CA LYS A 340 -27.48 6.07 -30.87
C LYS A 340 -26.35 7.10 -30.92
N PRO A 341 -26.58 8.34 -30.45
CA PRO A 341 -25.52 9.34 -30.38
C PRO A 341 -24.34 8.74 -29.61
N LYS A 342 -23.17 8.68 -30.27
CA LYS A 342 -21.94 8.13 -29.67
C LYS A 342 -21.55 9.06 -28.51
N ASN A 343 -21.34 8.48 -27.33
CA ASN A 343 -21.02 9.27 -26.14
C ASN A 343 -19.65 9.98 -26.34
N PRO A 344 -19.56 11.31 -26.16
CA PRO A 344 -18.33 12.06 -26.40
C PRO A 344 -17.15 11.64 -25.50
N LEU A 345 -17.41 11.03 -24.34
CA LEU A 345 -16.36 10.52 -23.45
C LEU A 345 -15.69 9.24 -23.96
N ALA A 346 -16.30 8.55 -24.93
CA ALA A 346 -15.80 7.27 -25.45
C ALA A 346 -14.50 7.41 -26.25
N ASP A 347 -14.29 8.58 -26.87
CA ASP A 347 -13.16 8.86 -27.75
C ASP A 347 -11.99 9.57 -27.03
N LEU A 348 -12.12 9.83 -25.73
CA LEU A 348 -11.11 10.52 -24.93
C LEU A 348 -10.19 9.54 -24.17
N ASP A 349 -8.86 9.73 -24.28
CA ASP A 349 -7.89 9.05 -23.41
C ASP A 349 -7.86 9.72 -22.03
N VAL A 350 -8.73 9.24 -21.14
CA VAL A 350 -8.84 9.71 -19.76
C VAL A 350 -7.97 8.84 -18.85
N ARG A 351 -7.10 9.51 -18.09
CA ARG A 351 -6.23 8.90 -17.08
C ARG A 351 -6.51 9.50 -15.71
N TYR A 352 -6.16 8.75 -14.68
CA TYR A 352 -6.37 9.08 -13.28
C TYR A 352 -5.04 8.94 -12.54
N VAL A 353 -4.71 9.91 -11.69
CA VAL A 353 -3.54 9.78 -10.81
C VAL A 353 -3.74 8.59 -9.85
N ASN A 354 -2.81 7.64 -9.85
CA ASN A 354 -2.92 6.40 -9.04
C ASN A 354 -2.04 6.41 -7.78
N THR A 355 -1.27 7.48 -7.58
CA THR A 355 -0.45 7.71 -6.38
C THR A 355 -1.06 8.81 -5.51
N THR A 356 -0.66 8.90 -4.24
CA THR A 356 -1.16 9.96 -3.34
C THR A 356 -0.93 11.36 -3.90
N LYS A 357 0.24 11.58 -4.52
CA LYS A 357 0.66 12.82 -5.15
C LYS A 357 1.48 12.52 -6.39
N ALA A 358 1.12 13.11 -7.52
CA ALA A 358 1.86 13.03 -8.77
C ALA A 358 2.35 14.41 -9.19
N ARG A 359 3.64 14.50 -9.55
CA ARG A 359 4.27 15.75 -10.01
C ARG A 359 3.98 15.94 -11.49
N VAL A 360 3.50 17.14 -11.82
CA VAL A 360 3.39 17.63 -13.20
C VAL A 360 4.56 18.55 -13.46
N ARG A 361 5.30 18.29 -14.53
CA ARG A 361 6.51 19.02 -14.89
C ARG A 361 6.31 19.90 -16.11
N SER A 362 7.09 20.98 -16.21
CA SER A 362 7.09 21.84 -17.39
C SER A 362 7.65 21.15 -18.63
N THR A 363 8.61 20.24 -18.46
CA THR A 363 9.25 19.46 -19.53
C THR A 363 9.14 17.95 -19.30
N PRO A 364 9.11 17.13 -20.38
CA PRO A 364 8.97 15.67 -20.31
C PRO A 364 10.32 14.99 -20.02
N ILE A 365 10.99 15.40 -18.94
CA ILE A 365 12.24 14.80 -18.43
C ILE A 365 12.20 14.78 -16.90
N LEU A 366 12.96 13.87 -16.27
CA LEU A 366 12.93 13.69 -14.81
C LEU A 366 13.44 14.91 -14.04
N GLU A 367 14.38 15.64 -14.62
CA GLU A 367 15.03 16.83 -14.09
C GLU A 367 14.22 18.11 -14.35
N GLY A 368 13.12 18.03 -15.12
CA GLY A 368 12.29 19.18 -15.46
C GLY A 368 11.65 19.85 -14.24
N GLU A 369 11.43 21.15 -14.27
CA GLU A 369 10.83 21.87 -13.15
C GLU A 369 9.42 21.34 -12.80
N VAL A 370 9.11 21.20 -11.51
CA VAL A 370 7.79 20.77 -11.05
C VAL A 370 6.85 21.97 -11.07
N ALA A 371 5.94 22.00 -12.04
CA ALA A 371 4.99 23.09 -12.20
C ALA A 371 3.82 22.99 -11.21
N THR A 372 3.33 21.77 -10.94
CA THR A 372 2.30 21.53 -9.93
C THR A 372 2.31 20.08 -9.42
N THR A 373 1.48 19.78 -8.43
CA THR A 373 1.24 18.43 -7.93
C THR A 373 -0.25 18.11 -7.93
N MET A 374 -0.62 16.99 -8.54
CA MET A 374 -1.99 16.46 -8.56
C MET A 374 -2.15 15.38 -7.49
N THR A 375 -3.36 15.22 -6.97
CA THR A 375 -3.66 14.21 -5.94
C THR A 375 -4.25 12.94 -6.53
N PHE A 376 -4.28 11.87 -5.72
CA PHE A 376 -4.93 10.61 -6.10
C PHE A 376 -6.35 10.82 -6.67
N GLY A 377 -6.65 10.08 -7.74
CA GLY A 377 -7.96 10.05 -8.38
C GLY A 377 -8.30 11.31 -9.19
N THR A 378 -7.43 12.34 -9.20
CA THR A 378 -7.60 13.46 -10.12
C THR A 378 -7.48 12.95 -11.56
N SER A 379 -8.52 13.17 -12.35
CA SER A 379 -8.61 12.77 -13.74
C SER A 379 -8.17 13.87 -14.68
N PHE A 380 -7.69 13.48 -15.87
CA PHE A 380 -7.31 14.40 -16.94
C PHE A 380 -7.35 13.69 -18.28
N ILE A 381 -7.38 14.49 -19.35
CA ILE A 381 -7.36 14.02 -20.74
C ILE A 381 -5.93 14.12 -21.27
N VAL A 382 -5.39 13.03 -21.79
CA VAL A 382 -4.08 12.99 -22.43
C VAL A 382 -4.17 13.72 -23.78
N LYS A 383 -3.30 14.70 -23.99
CA LYS A 383 -3.21 15.48 -25.24
C LYS A 383 -2.15 14.94 -26.19
N ASP A 384 -1.05 14.46 -25.63
CA ASP A 384 0.10 13.97 -26.38
C ASP A 384 0.93 13.03 -25.50
N GLN A 385 1.82 12.25 -26.10
CA GLN A 385 2.70 11.33 -25.38
C GLN A 385 4.12 11.41 -25.94
N LYS A 386 5.11 11.49 -25.06
CA LYS A 386 6.52 11.53 -25.44
C LYS A 386 7.32 10.57 -24.57
N LYS A 387 8.14 9.74 -25.21
CA LYS A 387 9.11 8.91 -24.52
C LYS A 387 10.41 9.68 -24.37
N ASP A 388 10.95 9.69 -23.16
CA ASP A 388 12.29 10.21 -22.89
C ASP A 388 13.31 9.10 -23.19
N ASP A 389 14.13 9.30 -24.22
CA ASP A 389 15.12 8.34 -24.68
C ASP A 389 16.25 8.10 -23.67
N GLN A 390 16.52 9.07 -22.79
CA GLN A 390 17.58 8.95 -21.78
C GLN A 390 17.11 8.14 -20.57
N SER A 391 15.93 8.47 -20.03
CA SER A 391 15.41 7.83 -18.81
C SER A 391 14.53 6.60 -19.08
N GLY A 392 14.02 6.46 -20.31
CA GLY A 392 13.07 5.45 -20.75
C GLY A 392 11.62 5.72 -20.31
N VAL A 393 11.36 6.85 -19.66
CA VAL A 393 10.04 7.18 -19.10
C VAL A 393 9.09 7.68 -20.19
N ASN A 394 7.86 7.16 -20.19
CA ASN A 394 6.77 7.73 -20.98
C ASN A 394 6.14 8.90 -20.23
N TRP A 395 6.05 10.03 -20.90
CA TRP A 395 5.44 11.26 -20.41
C TRP A 395 4.15 11.53 -21.17
N LEU A 396 3.11 11.87 -20.42
CA LEU A 396 1.81 12.24 -20.95
C LEU A 396 1.65 13.75 -20.83
N LYS A 397 1.35 14.42 -21.94
CA LYS A 397 1.02 15.83 -21.96
C LYS A 397 -0.42 16.00 -21.52
N ILE A 398 -0.63 16.89 -20.55
CA ILE A 398 -1.92 17.11 -19.92
C ILE A 398 -2.20 18.60 -19.83
N ARG A 399 -3.49 18.93 -19.71
CA ARG A 399 -3.94 20.25 -19.29
C ARG A 399 -4.39 20.20 -17.84
N TYR A 400 -3.94 21.13 -17.03
CA TYR A 400 -4.32 21.26 -15.63
C TYR A 400 -4.64 22.71 -15.29
N GLY A 401 -5.36 22.89 -14.18
CA GLY A 401 -5.78 24.19 -13.70
C GLY A 401 -6.49 25.06 -14.74
N ASN A 402 -6.14 26.36 -14.78
CA ASN A 402 -6.61 27.40 -15.70
C ASN A 402 -6.12 27.23 -17.16
N GLY A 403 -6.03 25.99 -17.65
CA GLY A 403 -5.63 25.69 -19.02
C GLY A 403 -4.13 25.58 -19.27
N GLN A 404 -3.31 25.55 -18.21
CA GLN A 404 -1.88 25.34 -18.30
C GLN A 404 -1.56 23.92 -18.78
N GLU A 405 -0.44 23.77 -19.50
CA GLU A 405 0.02 22.48 -20.00
C GLU A 405 1.25 22.01 -19.21
N GLY A 406 1.36 20.68 -19.07
CA GLY A 406 2.50 20.07 -18.42
C GLY A 406 2.57 18.58 -18.70
N TRP A 407 3.58 17.93 -18.14
CA TRP A 407 3.93 16.55 -18.39
C TRP A 407 3.89 15.75 -17.10
N ILE A 408 3.14 14.65 -17.12
CA ILE A 408 3.04 13.71 -16.02
C ILE A 408 3.58 12.35 -16.46
N SER A 409 4.27 11.64 -15.58
CA SER A 409 4.78 10.31 -15.91
C SER A 409 3.62 9.31 -16.04
N GLU A 410 3.63 8.49 -17.09
CA GLU A 410 2.63 7.44 -17.27
C GLU A 410 2.62 6.42 -16.11
N ALA A 411 3.76 6.24 -15.42
CA ALA A 411 3.90 5.28 -14.33
C ALA A 411 3.06 5.62 -13.08
N VAL A 412 2.68 6.89 -12.91
CA VAL A 412 1.93 7.37 -11.72
C VAL A 412 0.45 7.59 -12.02
N VAL A 413 -0.03 7.09 -13.16
CA VAL A 413 -1.43 7.19 -13.57
C VAL A 413 -1.97 5.85 -14.05
N SER A 414 -3.30 5.72 -14.06
CA SER A 414 -4.00 4.54 -14.55
C SER A 414 -5.11 4.94 -15.50
N ALA A 415 -5.34 4.14 -16.53
CA ALA A 415 -6.46 4.29 -17.44
C ALA A 415 -7.67 3.51 -16.90
N ILE A 416 -8.86 4.10 -16.97
CA ILE A 416 -10.12 3.39 -16.80
C ILE A 416 -10.81 3.41 -18.16
N PRO A 417 -10.72 2.35 -18.99
CA PRO A 417 -11.31 2.35 -20.34
C PRO A 417 -12.80 2.69 -20.32
N PHE A 418 -13.30 3.41 -21.32
CA PHE A 418 -14.72 3.76 -21.40
C PHE A 418 -15.63 2.52 -21.49
N SER A 419 -15.14 1.41 -22.05
CA SER A 419 -15.85 0.13 -22.05
C SER A 419 -16.19 -0.39 -20.64
N ASN A 420 -15.44 0.05 -19.63
CA ASN A 420 -15.64 -0.33 -18.24
C ASN A 420 -16.48 0.69 -17.49
N ALA A 421 -16.85 1.82 -18.10
CA ALA A 421 -17.59 2.89 -17.45
C ALA A 421 -18.98 2.41 -17.01
N LEU A 422 -19.36 2.75 -15.78
CA LEU A 422 -20.65 2.36 -15.23
C LEU A 422 -21.78 3.21 -15.85
N PRO A 423 -23.00 2.66 -16.03
CA PRO A 423 -24.15 3.46 -16.41
C PRO A 423 -24.48 4.49 -15.32
N TYR A 424 -24.43 5.79 -15.65
CA TYR A 424 -24.64 6.90 -14.72
C TYR A 424 -25.94 6.76 -13.91
N GLU A 425 -27.08 6.53 -14.57
CA GLU A 425 -28.36 6.34 -13.90
C GLU A 425 -28.34 5.14 -12.94
N GLY A 426 -27.60 4.09 -13.30
CA GLY A 426 -27.40 2.93 -12.43
C GLY A 426 -26.60 3.27 -11.18
N VAL A 427 -25.54 4.08 -11.31
CA VAL A 427 -24.74 4.55 -10.16
C VAL A 427 -25.60 5.42 -9.23
N VAL A 428 -26.30 6.41 -9.78
CA VAL A 428 -27.13 7.34 -9.01
C VAL A 428 -28.26 6.62 -8.28
N ASN A 429 -28.98 5.71 -8.95
CA ASN A 429 -30.06 4.96 -8.33
C ASN A 429 -29.58 4.02 -7.22
N LYS A 430 -28.36 3.50 -7.33
CA LYS A 430 -27.74 2.69 -6.27
C LYS A 430 -27.29 3.55 -5.09
N LEU A 431 -26.73 4.73 -5.34
CA LEU A 431 -26.35 5.67 -4.28
C LEU A 431 -27.55 6.15 -3.47
N LYS A 432 -28.70 6.39 -4.12
CA LYS A 432 -29.96 6.75 -3.43
C LYS A 432 -30.46 5.70 -2.44
N LYS A 433 -30.12 4.43 -2.67
CA LYS A 433 -30.53 3.32 -1.79
C LYS A 433 -29.63 3.15 -0.57
N LEU A 434 -28.52 3.87 -0.50
CA LEU A 434 -27.58 3.80 0.62
C LEU A 434 -28.01 4.77 1.72
N ASP A 435 -28.09 4.24 2.94
CA ASP A 435 -28.24 5.04 4.14
C ASP A 435 -27.03 5.98 4.30
N GLY A 436 -27.28 7.24 4.66
CA GLY A 436 -26.24 8.25 4.81
C GLY A 436 -25.84 8.99 3.53
N THR A 437 -26.47 8.69 2.40
CA THR A 437 -26.45 9.54 1.20
C THR A 437 -27.23 10.83 1.47
N SER A 438 -26.72 11.99 1.02
CA SER A 438 -27.43 13.26 1.15
C SER A 438 -28.83 13.15 0.53
N GLN A 439 -29.87 13.55 1.27
CA GLN A 439 -31.25 13.66 0.77
C GLN A 439 -31.33 14.55 -0.48
N ASN A 440 -30.37 15.47 -0.65
CA ASN A 440 -30.30 16.43 -1.75
C ASN A 440 -29.35 15.98 -2.88
N LEU A 441 -28.99 14.70 -2.99
CA LEU A 441 -28.06 14.21 -4.01
C LEU A 441 -28.47 14.61 -5.44
N GLU A 442 -29.76 14.50 -5.78
CA GLU A 442 -30.26 14.92 -7.10
C GLU A 442 -30.13 16.42 -7.34
N GLN A 443 -30.45 17.22 -6.32
CA GLN A 443 -30.30 18.68 -6.37
C GLN A 443 -28.84 19.05 -6.63
N TYR A 444 -27.89 18.39 -5.97
CA TYR A 444 -26.45 18.60 -6.15
C TYR A 444 -25.96 18.14 -7.53
N LEU A 445 -26.43 17.00 -8.03
CA LEU A 445 -26.12 16.51 -9.38
C LEU A 445 -26.62 17.47 -10.46
N ALA A 446 -27.77 18.12 -10.24
CA ALA A 446 -28.34 19.10 -11.18
C ALA A 446 -27.53 20.40 -11.26
N LEU A 447 -26.57 20.64 -10.36
CA LEU A 447 -25.69 21.81 -10.40
C LEU A 447 -24.58 21.65 -11.44
N LEU A 448 -24.15 20.42 -11.76
CA LEU A 448 -23.07 20.17 -12.71
C LEU A 448 -23.41 20.75 -14.09
N GLY A 449 -22.52 21.58 -14.62
CA GLY A 449 -22.68 22.26 -15.90
C GLY A 449 -23.51 23.55 -15.86
N LYS A 450 -24.07 23.95 -14.70
CA LYS A 450 -24.77 25.24 -14.54
C LYS A 450 -23.80 26.39 -14.28
N SER A 451 -24.29 27.63 -14.41
CA SER A 451 -23.52 28.82 -14.04
C SER A 451 -23.46 29.00 -12.51
N LYS A 452 -22.46 29.73 -12.00
CA LYS A 452 -22.35 30.08 -10.58
C LYS A 452 -23.56 30.89 -10.07
N GLU A 453 -24.18 31.68 -10.95
CA GLU A 453 -25.38 32.46 -10.64
C GLU A 453 -26.57 31.53 -10.36
N ASP A 454 -26.76 30.50 -11.19
CA ASP A 454 -27.80 29.48 -10.98
C ASP A 454 -27.61 28.73 -9.67
N VAL A 455 -26.37 28.42 -9.29
CA VAL A 455 -26.06 27.73 -8.03
C VAL A 455 -26.60 28.49 -6.83
N THR A 456 -26.36 29.80 -6.77
CA THR A 456 -26.78 30.65 -5.64
C THR A 456 -28.30 30.64 -5.49
N SER A 457 -29.04 30.60 -6.61
CA SER A 457 -30.50 30.48 -6.59
C SER A 457 -31.02 29.12 -6.10
N ILE A 458 -30.25 28.04 -6.29
CA ILE A 458 -30.67 26.66 -5.98
C ILE A 458 -30.32 26.26 -4.56
N ILE A 459 -29.14 26.64 -4.06
CA ILE A 459 -28.63 26.21 -2.74
C ILE A 459 -28.37 27.35 -1.75
N GLY A 460 -28.65 28.60 -2.14
CA GLY A 460 -28.57 29.77 -1.27
C GLY A 460 -27.20 30.47 -1.28
N ALA A 461 -26.98 31.32 -0.28
CA ALA A 461 -25.76 32.13 -0.17
C ALA A 461 -24.53 31.30 0.22
N SER A 462 -23.38 31.65 -0.37
CA SER A 462 -22.09 31.04 -0.05
C SER A 462 -21.57 31.50 1.32
N GLN A 463 -20.72 30.67 1.94
CA GLN A 463 -20.07 30.99 3.21
C GLN A 463 -18.70 31.64 2.98
N SER A 464 -17.95 31.13 2.01
CA SER A 464 -16.62 31.63 1.66
C SER A 464 -16.21 31.13 0.28
N GLU A 465 -15.20 31.78 -0.31
CA GLU A 465 -14.62 31.39 -1.60
C GLU A 465 -13.11 31.23 -1.47
N GLU A 466 -12.57 30.22 -2.15
CA GLU A 466 -11.14 29.94 -2.24
C GLU A 466 -10.76 29.76 -3.72
N LYS A 467 -9.67 30.40 -4.14
CA LYS A 467 -9.14 30.24 -5.49
C LYS A 467 -8.17 29.07 -5.54
N LEU A 468 -8.57 28.00 -6.22
CA LEU A 468 -7.75 26.81 -6.44
C LEU A 468 -7.12 26.84 -7.85
N PRO A 469 -6.05 26.06 -8.08
CA PRO A 469 -5.51 25.90 -9.42
C PRO A 469 -6.56 25.39 -10.42
N GLU A 470 -7.44 24.48 -9.99
CA GLU A 470 -8.55 23.91 -10.78
C GLU A 470 -9.78 24.82 -10.98
N GLY A 471 -9.81 26.01 -10.37
CA GLY A 471 -10.90 26.97 -10.51
C GLY A 471 -11.29 27.65 -9.19
N ILE A 472 -12.51 28.17 -9.12
CA ILE A 472 -13.00 28.85 -7.91
C ILE A 472 -13.83 27.86 -7.10
N MET A 473 -13.35 27.53 -5.91
CA MET A 473 -14.10 26.73 -4.94
C MET A 473 -14.97 27.65 -4.07
N THR A 474 -16.27 27.38 -4.06
CA THR A 474 -17.25 28.08 -3.22
C THR A 474 -17.75 27.11 -2.16
N HIS A 475 -17.64 27.52 -0.90
CA HIS A 475 -18.06 26.72 0.26
C HIS A 475 -19.52 27.00 0.63
N TYR A 476 -20.29 25.93 0.78
CA TYR A 476 -21.63 25.95 1.35
C TYR A 476 -21.69 24.94 2.51
N LYS A 477 -22.73 25.06 3.33
CA LYS A 477 -22.86 24.34 4.61
C LYS A 477 -22.53 22.83 4.53
N ASN A 478 -23.00 22.14 3.50
CA ASN A 478 -22.81 20.68 3.33
C ASN A 478 -22.21 20.30 1.96
N VAL A 479 -21.82 21.28 1.15
CA VAL A 479 -21.33 21.04 -0.22
C VAL A 479 -20.31 22.10 -0.61
N ASP A 480 -19.20 21.71 -1.24
CA ASP A 480 -18.35 22.66 -1.96
C ASP A 480 -18.56 22.51 -3.46
N ILE A 481 -18.49 23.63 -4.17
CA ILE A 481 -18.69 23.68 -5.61
C ILE A 481 -17.46 24.30 -6.24
N ILE A 482 -16.87 23.61 -7.20
CA ILE A 482 -15.73 24.11 -7.96
C ILE A 482 -16.22 24.50 -9.34
N CYS A 483 -16.07 25.78 -9.67
CA CYS A 483 -16.39 26.34 -10.98
C CYS A 483 -15.13 26.54 -11.81
N THR A 484 -15.24 26.35 -13.13
CA THR A 484 -14.21 26.76 -14.09
C THR A 484 -14.04 28.28 -14.11
N ASP A 485 -13.01 28.78 -14.81
CA ASP A 485 -12.81 30.22 -15.03
C ASP A 485 -14.00 30.90 -15.74
N GLN A 486 -14.81 30.13 -16.48
CA GLN A 486 -16.04 30.59 -17.12
C GLN A 486 -17.25 30.57 -16.16
N LEU A 487 -16.99 30.37 -14.86
CA LEU A 487 -18.00 30.28 -13.80
C LEU A 487 -19.02 29.14 -14.02
N ILE A 488 -18.62 28.07 -14.71
CA ILE A 488 -19.44 26.88 -14.91
C ILE A 488 -19.07 25.83 -13.86
N VAL A 489 -20.05 25.25 -13.20
CA VAL A 489 -19.84 24.19 -12.21
C VAL A 489 -19.25 22.95 -12.86
N LYS A 490 -18.05 22.59 -12.43
CA LYS A 490 -17.31 21.42 -12.89
C LYS A 490 -17.34 20.27 -11.90
N GLN A 491 -17.26 20.58 -10.60
CA GLN A 491 -17.20 19.57 -9.56
C GLN A 491 -18.08 19.96 -8.37
N VAL A 492 -18.73 18.96 -7.79
CA VAL A 492 -19.54 19.09 -6.59
C VAL A 492 -19.01 18.12 -5.53
N ASN A 493 -18.64 18.67 -4.36
CA ASN A 493 -18.09 17.93 -3.22
C ASN A 493 -19.11 17.91 -2.09
N ILE A 494 -19.83 16.81 -1.94
CA ILE A 494 -20.78 16.60 -0.85
C ILE A 494 -20.01 16.17 0.38
N LYS A 495 -20.17 16.90 1.49
CA LYS A 495 -19.49 16.67 2.77
C LYS A 495 -20.43 16.00 3.78
N ASN A 496 -19.84 15.48 4.86
CA ASN A 496 -20.54 14.91 6.01
C ASN A 496 -21.51 13.79 5.60
N THR A 497 -21.14 13.00 4.59
CA THR A 497 -21.87 11.76 4.28
C THR A 497 -21.58 10.72 5.36
N ASN A 498 -22.48 9.76 5.53
CA ASN A 498 -22.30 8.68 6.51
C ASN A 498 -22.59 7.33 5.86
N ILE A 499 -21.93 7.07 4.73
CA ILE A 499 -22.16 5.86 3.94
C ILE A 499 -21.09 4.85 4.35
N LEU A 500 -21.49 3.66 4.81
CA LEU A 500 -20.54 2.58 5.04
C LEU A 500 -19.84 2.21 3.73
N GLN A 501 -18.50 2.23 3.73
CA GLN A 501 -17.70 1.92 2.55
C GLN A 501 -17.99 0.50 2.02
N SER A 502 -18.28 -0.45 2.91
CA SER A 502 -18.71 -1.80 2.53
C SER A 502 -20.04 -1.81 1.78
N ALA A 503 -21.01 -1.01 2.22
CA ALA A 503 -22.32 -0.90 1.56
C ALA A 503 -22.20 -0.24 0.18
N LEU A 504 -21.33 0.77 0.04
CA LEU A 504 -21.01 1.37 -1.25
C LEU A 504 -20.44 0.32 -2.22
N ILE A 505 -19.47 -0.47 -1.78
CA ILE A 505 -18.84 -1.53 -2.59
C ILE A 505 -19.83 -2.64 -2.92
N GLU A 506 -20.74 -2.99 -2.00
CA GLU A 506 -21.80 -3.97 -2.27
C GLU A 506 -22.75 -3.50 -3.38
N GLN A 507 -23.13 -2.22 -3.38
CA GLN A 507 -24.01 -1.66 -4.39
C GLN A 507 -23.32 -1.45 -5.73
N LEU A 508 -22.16 -0.78 -5.75
CA LEU A 508 -21.48 -0.36 -6.97
C LEU A 508 -20.46 -1.37 -7.50
N GLY A 509 -20.09 -2.37 -6.70
CA GLY A 509 -18.96 -3.27 -6.97
C GLY A 509 -17.63 -2.69 -6.50
N GLU A 510 -16.55 -3.44 -6.74
CA GLU A 510 -15.18 -2.95 -6.50
C GLU A 510 -14.91 -1.67 -7.31
N ALA A 511 -14.22 -0.71 -6.69
CA ALA A 511 -13.83 0.51 -7.35
C ALA A 511 -12.88 0.22 -8.52
N GLN A 512 -13.04 0.95 -9.62
CA GLN A 512 -12.17 0.81 -10.80
C GLN A 512 -10.75 1.33 -10.51
N LEU A 513 -10.61 2.22 -9.54
CA LEU A 513 -9.32 2.66 -8.99
C LEU A 513 -9.47 2.92 -7.49
N LYS A 514 -8.49 2.47 -6.70
CA LYS A 514 -8.44 2.64 -5.24
C LYS A 514 -7.05 3.03 -4.76
N SER A 515 -6.98 3.85 -3.72
CA SER A 515 -5.71 4.24 -3.10
C SER A 515 -5.12 3.07 -2.32
N THR A 516 -3.81 3.10 -2.08
CA THR A 516 -3.08 2.03 -1.37
C THR A 516 -3.60 1.77 0.04
N ASP A 517 -4.09 2.82 0.70
CA ASP A 517 -4.72 2.79 2.03
C ASP A 517 -6.23 2.44 2.00
N ASN A 518 -6.80 2.26 0.80
CA ASN A 518 -8.24 2.09 0.54
C ASN A 518 -9.14 3.22 1.06
N LEU A 519 -8.58 4.39 1.39
CA LEU A 519 -9.38 5.53 1.85
C LEU A 519 -10.04 6.31 0.71
N MET A 520 -9.57 6.13 -0.52
CA MET A 520 -10.08 6.84 -1.70
C MET A 520 -10.49 5.84 -2.77
N LEU A 521 -11.73 5.96 -3.26
CA LEU A 521 -12.30 5.10 -4.30
C LEU A 521 -12.76 5.94 -5.49
N VAL A 522 -12.50 5.48 -6.70
CA VAL A 522 -12.91 6.15 -7.94
C VAL A 522 -13.76 5.21 -8.79
N TYR A 523 -14.90 5.73 -9.22
CA TYR A 523 -15.85 5.09 -10.13
C TYR A 523 -16.14 6.04 -11.29
N ARG A 524 -15.63 5.69 -12.47
CA ARG A 524 -15.94 6.31 -13.76
C ARG A 524 -17.31 5.82 -14.25
N SER A 525 -18.22 6.76 -14.47
CA SER A 525 -19.47 6.49 -15.18
C SER A 525 -19.42 6.98 -16.63
N ASN A 526 -20.46 6.67 -17.41
CA ASN A 526 -20.61 7.17 -18.77
C ASN A 526 -21.03 8.66 -18.85
N LYS A 527 -21.12 9.37 -17.71
CA LYS A 527 -21.45 10.81 -17.66
C LYS A 527 -20.51 11.59 -16.73
N TYR A 528 -20.42 11.18 -15.47
CA TYR A 528 -19.60 11.83 -14.44
C TYR A 528 -18.65 10.85 -13.74
N ASP A 529 -17.58 11.37 -13.18
CA ASP A 529 -16.70 10.61 -12.31
C ASP A 529 -17.10 10.80 -10.85
N PHE A 530 -17.14 9.70 -10.10
CA PHE A 530 -17.45 9.69 -8.68
C PHE A 530 -16.21 9.29 -7.91
N LYS A 531 -15.78 10.16 -6.99
CA LYS A 531 -14.67 9.94 -6.09
C LYS A 531 -15.19 9.97 -4.66
N PHE A 532 -14.94 8.91 -3.91
CA PHE A 532 -15.37 8.74 -2.53
C PHE A 532 -14.14 8.80 -1.63
N SER A 533 -14.25 9.55 -0.54
CA SER A 533 -13.21 9.67 0.49
C SER A 533 -13.75 9.11 1.80
N SER A 534 -12.92 8.32 2.47
CA SER A 534 -13.25 7.59 3.70
C SER A 534 -12.40 8.07 4.86
N ASP A 535 -12.97 8.10 6.06
CA ASP A 535 -12.24 8.26 7.33
C ASP A 535 -12.01 6.91 8.04
N GLY A 536 -11.89 5.84 7.27
CA GLY A 536 -11.64 4.48 7.74
C GLY A 536 -12.65 3.53 7.12
N SER A 537 -13.80 3.35 7.76
CA SER A 537 -14.89 2.50 7.27
C SER A 537 -16.09 3.27 6.71
N VAL A 538 -16.10 4.60 6.88
CA VAL A 538 -17.23 5.45 6.50
C VAL A 538 -16.77 6.44 5.43
N ILE A 539 -17.52 6.50 4.34
CA ILE A 539 -17.38 7.55 3.34
C ILE A 539 -17.96 8.84 3.91
N ASN A 540 -17.10 9.82 4.14
CA ASN A 540 -17.46 11.13 4.67
C ASN A 540 -17.53 12.23 3.60
N GLN A 541 -17.02 11.95 2.39
CA GLN A 541 -17.10 12.89 1.27
C GLN A 541 -17.31 12.18 -0.07
N ILE A 542 -18.17 12.76 -0.91
CA ILE A 542 -18.39 12.37 -2.31
C ILE A 542 -18.05 13.55 -3.21
N ALA A 543 -17.07 13.39 -4.09
CA ALA A 543 -16.76 14.33 -5.15
C ALA A 543 -17.31 13.80 -6.48
N ILE A 544 -18.10 14.61 -7.16
CA ILE A 544 -18.72 14.29 -8.45
C ILE A 544 -18.21 15.29 -9.48
N LEU A 545 -17.58 14.79 -10.54
CA LEU A 545 -16.83 15.60 -11.50
C LEU A 545 -17.41 15.43 -12.91
N ASP A 546 -17.64 16.57 -13.58
CA ASP A 546 -17.88 16.63 -15.01
C ASP A 546 -16.56 16.73 -15.77
N MET A 547 -16.25 15.71 -16.56
CA MET A 547 -15.01 15.60 -17.33
C MET A 547 -15.01 16.43 -18.61
N LEU A 548 -16.18 16.83 -19.10
CA LEU A 548 -16.31 17.62 -20.33
C LEU A 548 -16.19 19.13 -20.07
N LYS A 549 -16.12 19.54 -18.81
CA LYS A 549 -15.99 20.93 -18.35
C LYS A 549 -14.65 21.11 -17.65
#